data_AF-A0AAW7MCA7-F1
#
_entry.id   AF-A0AAW7MCA7-F1
#
_cell.length_a   1.000
_cell.length_b   1.000
_cell.length_c   1.000
_cell.angle_alpha   90.00
_cell.angle_beta   90.00
_cell.angle_gamma   90.00
#
_symmetry.space_group_name_H-M   'P 1'
#
loop_
_entity.id
_entity.type
_entity.pdbx_description
1 polymer ?
#
loop_
_entity_poly.entity_id
_entity_poly.type
_entity_poly.pdbx_seq_one_letter_code
_entity_poly.pdbx_strand_id
1 'polypeptide(L)'
;MELKKIGKIDIKDEPYLKPISDLDIGFYNLDNHTAVLRFYITKDNHPLLISDKNANTYVYLESKNGSNQIVEDIAYINPMKGLVEITIPIEFLQASTGTSVTGQIYISVNNVDNPSDADTVVLNEFTFDVADSKINKINGATKISYIRMFDELRKHIGEREKDIQEKLDNMEDYITKVEAKTAEGVKEIDTKYKNAYASLSKLGQTNEKEINEALNAALSTLNNTTNDNYRKVRDIGTKHLRDIRAEKTNIENLLNSKGFVRHETLVALSTDLKQSVNELTPEVSDWITYDLNGDAKKDKHYKAKGQNGFNCAYKTIKSRDYKMVSVRVNADTFKSGDVIAKLPENIVTHTHTAFIRAVPQKAYGAQLVLEPSGDLKVWITNPGEWEADASHYIYGETCFIE
;
A
#
# COMPACT_ATOMS: atom_id res chain seq x y z
N MET A 1 36.26 -59.30 -68.86
CA MET A 1 37.69 -59.59 -69.11
C MET A 1 38.32 -58.26 -69.48
N GLU A 2 39.21 -57.74 -68.64
CA GLU A 2 39.80 -56.42 -68.82
C GLU A 2 41.13 -56.59 -69.57
N LEU A 3 41.27 -55.95 -70.73
CA LEU A 3 42.50 -55.98 -71.53
C LEU A 3 43.46 -54.90 -71.00
N LYS A 4 44.59 -55.29 -70.42
CA LYS A 4 45.64 -54.36 -69.95
C LYS A 4 47.00 -54.75 -70.52
N LYS A 5 47.79 -53.76 -70.96
CA LYS A 5 49.21 -53.93 -71.30
C LYS A 5 50.03 -53.46 -70.10
N ILE A 6 50.77 -54.38 -69.49
CA ILE A 6 51.43 -54.14 -68.21
C ILE A 6 52.95 -54.31 -68.37
N GLY A 7 53.69 -53.22 -68.27
CA GLY A 7 55.14 -53.24 -68.04
C GLY A 7 55.45 -53.41 -66.55
N LYS A 8 56.42 -54.26 -66.20
CA LYS A 8 56.86 -54.45 -64.80
C LYS A 8 58.29 -53.94 -64.65
N ILE A 9 58.53 -53.13 -63.63
CA ILE A 9 59.80 -52.44 -63.42
C ILE A 9 60.19 -52.56 -61.94
N ASP A 10 61.43 -52.98 -61.67
CA ASP A 10 61.96 -53.02 -60.30
C ASP A 10 62.74 -51.74 -60.04
N ILE A 11 62.35 -50.96 -59.03
CA ILE A 11 62.97 -49.67 -58.69
C ILE A 11 63.58 -49.72 -57.29
N LYS A 12 64.76 -49.12 -57.15
CA LYS A 12 65.56 -49.14 -55.93
C LYS A 12 65.69 -47.73 -55.33
N ASP A 13 65.54 -47.65 -54.02
CA ASP A 13 65.90 -46.50 -53.16
C ASP A 13 67.35 -46.68 -52.64
N GLU A 14 68.35 -46.52 -53.52
CA GLU A 14 69.79 -46.64 -53.21
C GLU A 14 70.54 -45.38 -53.72
N PRO A 15 71.59 -44.88 -53.05
CA PRO A 15 72.28 -43.62 -53.40
C PRO A 15 73.15 -43.68 -54.68
N TYR A 16 72.99 -44.71 -55.51
CA TYR A 16 73.71 -44.88 -56.77
C TYR A 16 72.82 -44.54 -57.97
N LEU A 17 73.07 -43.39 -58.62
CA LEU A 17 72.47 -43.03 -59.91
C LEU A 17 72.99 -43.95 -61.03
N LYS A 18 72.27 -45.02 -61.32
CA LYS A 18 72.38 -45.73 -62.60
C LYS A 18 70.99 -45.82 -63.23
N PRO A 19 70.77 -45.28 -64.45
CA PRO A 19 69.53 -45.48 -65.17
C PRO A 19 69.24 -46.97 -65.32
N ILE A 20 67.99 -47.39 -65.17
CA ILE A 20 67.58 -48.75 -65.54
C ILE A 20 67.47 -48.74 -67.07
N SER A 21 68.59 -49.01 -67.75
CA SER A 21 68.67 -48.87 -69.20
C SER A 21 67.93 -50.00 -69.93
N ASP A 22 67.02 -49.59 -70.82
CA ASP A 22 66.36 -50.37 -71.89
C ASP A 22 65.51 -51.58 -71.44
N LEU A 23 64.32 -51.28 -70.91
CA LEU A 23 63.36 -52.28 -70.43
C LEU A 23 62.48 -52.88 -71.56
N ASP A 24 62.67 -52.50 -72.83
CA ASP A 24 61.86 -52.93 -74.00
C ASP A 24 60.33 -52.76 -73.79
N ILE A 25 59.91 -51.73 -73.05
CA ILE A 25 58.49 -51.44 -72.79
C ILE A 25 57.98 -50.41 -73.81
N GLY A 26 56.86 -50.71 -74.47
CA GLY A 26 56.22 -49.81 -75.43
C GLY A 26 54.70 -49.79 -75.35
N PHE A 27 54.11 -48.61 -75.53
CA PHE A 27 52.67 -48.36 -75.61
C PHE A 27 52.29 -47.73 -76.95
N TYR A 28 50.99 -47.73 -77.29
CA TYR A 28 50.48 -47.01 -78.45
C TYR A 28 49.73 -45.74 -78.04
N ASN A 29 49.78 -44.71 -78.89
CA ASN A 29 49.12 -43.42 -78.66
C ASN A 29 47.59 -43.45 -78.49
N LEU A 30 46.95 -44.61 -78.70
CA LEU A 30 45.50 -44.81 -78.51
C LEU A 30 45.18 -45.84 -77.42
N ASP A 31 46.16 -46.27 -76.64
CA ASP A 31 45.93 -47.16 -75.49
C ASP A 31 45.21 -46.38 -74.36
N ASN A 32 43.89 -46.21 -74.50
CA ASN A 32 43.05 -45.51 -73.53
C ASN A 32 42.83 -46.36 -72.27
N HIS A 33 43.24 -45.88 -71.09
CA HIS A 33 43.11 -46.59 -69.80
C HIS A 33 43.75 -47.99 -69.73
N THR A 34 44.61 -48.36 -70.69
CA THR A 34 45.14 -49.74 -70.82
C THR A 34 46.67 -49.80 -70.86
N ALA A 35 47.36 -48.66 -70.99
CA ALA A 35 48.80 -48.53 -70.85
C ALA A 35 49.19 -48.40 -69.39
N VAL A 36 49.67 -49.48 -68.78
CA VAL A 36 49.90 -49.57 -67.34
C VAL A 36 51.36 -49.94 -67.05
N LEU A 37 51.99 -49.23 -66.12
CA LEU A 37 53.30 -49.59 -65.57
C LEU A 37 53.16 -49.98 -64.09
N ARG A 38 53.76 -51.11 -63.73
CA ARG A 38 53.82 -51.61 -62.35
C ARG A 38 55.25 -51.54 -61.84
N PHE A 39 55.42 -50.94 -60.67
CA PHE A 39 56.71 -50.75 -60.04
C PHE A 39 56.80 -51.55 -58.75
N TYR A 40 57.87 -52.34 -58.60
CA TYR A 40 58.24 -52.96 -57.33
C TYR A 40 59.34 -52.12 -56.69
N ILE A 41 58.97 -51.36 -55.66
CA ILE A 41 59.85 -50.43 -54.99
C ILE A 41 60.54 -51.15 -53.82
N THR A 42 61.86 -51.10 -53.80
CA THR A 42 62.68 -51.78 -52.79
C THR A 42 63.69 -50.84 -52.14
N LYS A 43 63.97 -51.06 -50.86
CA LYS A 43 65.01 -50.38 -50.07
C LYS A 43 65.89 -51.44 -49.43
N ASP A 44 67.21 -51.35 -49.60
CA ASP A 44 68.18 -52.35 -49.13
C ASP A 44 67.82 -53.81 -49.52
N ASN A 45 67.38 -54.02 -50.77
CA ASN A 45 66.88 -55.30 -51.31
C ASN A 45 65.64 -55.90 -50.60
N HIS A 46 64.94 -55.14 -49.75
CA HIS A 46 63.65 -55.52 -49.17
C HIS A 46 62.52 -54.64 -49.74
N PRO A 47 61.28 -55.15 -49.84
CA PRO A 47 60.15 -54.36 -50.32
C PRO A 47 59.90 -53.12 -49.45
N LEU A 48 59.78 -51.95 -50.07
CA LEU A 48 59.45 -50.72 -49.36
C LEU A 48 57.95 -50.71 -49.01
N LEU A 49 57.62 -50.59 -47.72
CA LEU A 49 56.24 -50.57 -47.25
C LEU A 49 55.63 -49.18 -47.50
N ILE A 50 54.90 -49.03 -48.61
CA ILE A 50 54.37 -47.74 -49.08
C ILE A 50 52.89 -47.78 -49.43
N SER A 51 52.13 -46.81 -48.94
CA SER A 51 50.69 -46.66 -49.10
C SER A 51 50.29 -45.19 -49.17
N ASP A 52 49.05 -44.93 -49.59
CA ASP A 52 48.41 -43.62 -49.56
C ASP A 52 48.40 -42.97 -48.15
N LYS A 53 48.57 -43.77 -47.08
CA LYS A 53 48.58 -43.28 -45.70
C LYS A 53 49.92 -42.70 -45.27
N ASN A 54 51.03 -43.25 -45.75
CA ASN A 54 52.36 -42.91 -45.26
C ASN A 54 53.24 -42.20 -46.30
N ALA A 55 52.86 -42.18 -47.58
CA ALA A 55 53.57 -41.44 -48.60
C ALA A 55 52.66 -40.94 -49.72
N ASN A 56 53.09 -39.87 -50.37
CA ASN A 56 52.57 -39.44 -51.66
C ASN A 56 53.57 -39.83 -52.74
N THR A 57 53.11 -40.57 -53.76
CA THR A 57 53.94 -41.00 -54.89
C THR A 57 53.43 -40.29 -56.12
N TYR A 58 54.33 -39.77 -56.95
CA TYR A 58 53.99 -39.26 -58.26
C TYR A 58 55.11 -39.57 -59.25
N VAL A 59 54.78 -39.57 -60.54
CA VAL A 59 55.72 -39.87 -61.61
C VAL A 59 55.81 -38.69 -62.56
N TYR A 60 57.01 -38.18 -62.78
CA TYR A 60 57.26 -37.25 -63.86
C TYR A 60 57.62 -38.03 -65.12
N LEU A 61 56.98 -37.69 -66.23
CA LEU A 61 57.23 -38.25 -67.55
C LEU A 61 57.66 -37.14 -68.51
N GLU A 62 58.70 -37.38 -69.29
CA GLU A 62 59.19 -36.47 -70.32
C GLU A 62 59.50 -37.23 -71.60
N SER A 63 58.82 -36.86 -72.67
CA SER A 63 59.09 -37.35 -74.03
C SER A 63 60.25 -36.59 -74.66
N LYS A 64 61.03 -37.27 -75.52
CA LYS A 64 62.06 -36.63 -76.36
C LYS A 64 61.53 -35.48 -77.24
N ASN A 65 60.23 -35.38 -77.50
CA ASN A 65 59.66 -34.23 -78.24
C ASN A 65 59.35 -33.01 -77.35
N GLY A 66 59.64 -33.08 -76.05
CA GLY A 66 59.39 -32.01 -75.08
C GLY A 66 58.02 -32.07 -74.40
N SER A 67 57.14 -33.00 -74.78
CA SER A 67 55.88 -33.23 -74.06
C SER A 67 56.20 -33.82 -72.69
N ASN A 68 55.71 -33.22 -71.62
CA ASN A 68 55.90 -33.71 -70.27
C ASN A 68 54.59 -33.74 -69.49
N GLN A 69 54.54 -34.59 -68.47
CA GLN A 69 53.39 -34.68 -67.58
C GLN A 69 53.81 -35.23 -66.21
N ILE A 70 53.21 -34.68 -65.15
CA ILE A 70 53.21 -35.28 -63.81
C ILE A 70 51.96 -36.16 -63.70
N VAL A 71 52.14 -37.41 -63.32
CA VAL A 71 51.09 -38.38 -63.03
C VAL A 71 51.02 -38.57 -61.51
N GLU A 72 49.96 -38.04 -60.91
CA GLU A 72 49.73 -38.09 -59.45
C GLU A 72 48.79 -39.22 -59.03
N ASP A 73 48.00 -39.77 -59.96
CA ASP A 73 47.05 -40.86 -59.68
C ASP A 73 47.76 -42.23 -59.68
N ILE A 74 48.44 -42.51 -58.58
CA ILE A 74 49.19 -43.75 -58.35
C ILE A 74 48.36 -44.75 -57.53
N ALA A 75 48.13 -45.94 -58.08
CA ALA A 75 47.41 -47.01 -57.39
C ALA A 75 48.35 -47.90 -56.56
N TYR A 76 48.19 -47.92 -55.25
CA TYR A 76 48.95 -48.80 -54.34
C TYR A 76 48.35 -50.22 -54.30
N ILE A 77 48.76 -51.08 -55.24
CA ILE A 77 48.18 -52.43 -55.43
C ILE A 77 48.55 -53.40 -54.31
N ASN A 78 49.81 -53.38 -53.85
CA ASN A 78 50.23 -54.17 -52.69
C ASN A 78 51.25 -53.39 -51.86
N PRO A 79 50.76 -52.55 -50.93
CA PRO A 79 51.60 -51.71 -50.08
C PRO A 79 52.70 -52.45 -49.33
N MET A 80 52.41 -53.67 -48.86
CA MET A 80 53.35 -54.48 -48.07
C MET A 80 54.47 -55.11 -48.91
N LYS A 81 54.35 -55.04 -50.24
CA LYS A 81 55.36 -55.52 -51.19
C LYS A 81 55.95 -54.39 -52.05
N GLY A 82 55.67 -53.13 -51.70
CA GLY A 82 56.13 -51.98 -52.48
C GLY A 82 55.61 -51.94 -53.90
N LEU A 83 54.44 -52.56 -54.18
CA LEU A 83 53.89 -52.63 -55.54
C LEU A 83 52.91 -51.47 -55.79
N VAL A 84 53.29 -50.59 -56.69
CA VAL A 84 52.45 -49.50 -57.20
C VAL A 84 52.17 -49.65 -58.69
N GLU A 85 51.04 -49.12 -59.14
CA GLU A 85 50.57 -49.17 -60.52
C GLU A 85 50.23 -47.76 -60.99
N ILE A 86 50.65 -47.41 -62.20
CA ILE A 86 50.28 -46.16 -62.86
C ILE A 86 49.64 -46.48 -64.20
N THR A 87 48.58 -45.74 -64.54
CA THR A 87 48.01 -45.78 -65.89
C THR A 87 48.45 -44.52 -66.61
N ILE A 88 49.09 -44.67 -67.77
CA ILE A 88 49.57 -43.53 -68.54
C ILE A 88 48.37 -42.82 -69.19
N PRO A 89 48.18 -41.51 -68.97
CA PRO A 89 47.06 -40.78 -69.56
C PRO A 89 47.08 -40.81 -71.09
N ILE A 90 45.90 -40.99 -71.69
CA ILE A 90 45.80 -41.04 -73.17
C ILE A 90 46.27 -39.74 -73.83
N GLU A 91 46.03 -38.59 -73.21
CA GLU A 91 46.46 -37.29 -73.71
C GLU A 91 48.00 -37.21 -73.82
N PHE A 92 48.71 -37.78 -72.83
CA PHE A 92 50.17 -37.88 -72.86
C PHE A 92 50.67 -38.80 -73.97
N LEU A 93 50.04 -39.97 -74.12
CA LEU A 93 50.39 -40.95 -75.15
C LEU A 93 50.15 -40.37 -76.55
N GLN A 94 49.11 -39.57 -76.74
CA GLN A 94 48.85 -38.84 -77.99
C GLN A 94 49.92 -37.77 -78.24
N ALA A 95 50.26 -36.97 -77.25
CA ALA A 95 51.28 -35.92 -77.35
C ALA A 95 52.71 -36.49 -77.58
N SER A 96 52.99 -37.68 -77.05
CA SER A 96 54.30 -38.33 -77.11
C SER A 96 54.45 -39.31 -78.28
N THR A 97 53.53 -39.27 -79.25
CA THR A 97 53.51 -40.23 -80.39
C THR A 97 54.84 -40.27 -81.16
N GLY A 98 55.37 -41.49 -81.37
CA GLY A 98 56.57 -41.74 -82.18
C GLY A 98 57.88 -41.41 -81.48
N THR A 99 57.88 -41.34 -80.15
CA THR A 99 59.03 -40.91 -79.35
C THR A 99 59.30 -41.84 -78.16
N SER A 100 60.48 -41.72 -77.60
CA SER A 100 60.87 -42.36 -76.34
C SER A 100 60.58 -41.42 -75.18
N VAL A 101 60.12 -41.97 -74.06
CA VAL A 101 59.78 -41.26 -72.83
C VAL A 101 60.72 -41.70 -71.71
N THR A 102 61.27 -40.74 -70.99
CA THR A 102 61.98 -40.95 -69.73
C THR A 102 61.02 -40.63 -68.59
N GLY A 103 60.92 -41.52 -67.62
CA GLY A 103 60.12 -41.34 -66.42
C GLY A 103 60.95 -41.44 -65.15
N GLN A 104 60.53 -40.72 -64.12
CA GLN A 104 61.16 -40.76 -62.80
C GLN A 104 60.10 -40.73 -61.70
N ILE A 105 60.27 -41.59 -60.70
CA ILE A 105 59.33 -41.71 -59.57
C ILE A 105 59.83 -40.89 -58.39
N TYR A 106 58.92 -40.15 -57.78
CA TYR A 106 59.13 -39.36 -56.59
C TYR A 106 58.23 -39.91 -55.48
N ILE A 107 58.80 -40.05 -54.28
CA ILE A 107 58.06 -40.43 -53.08
C ILE A 107 58.30 -39.37 -52.01
N SER A 108 57.25 -38.70 -51.57
CA SER A 108 57.26 -37.77 -50.44
C SER A 108 56.64 -38.45 -49.23
N VAL A 109 57.34 -38.46 -48.09
CA VAL A 109 56.77 -39.02 -46.85
C VAL A 109 55.70 -38.06 -46.32
N ASN A 110 54.52 -38.60 -45.99
CA ASN A 110 53.45 -37.79 -45.40
C ASN A 110 53.83 -37.45 -43.95
N ASN A 111 54.42 -36.28 -43.71
CA ASN A 111 54.74 -35.81 -42.36
C ASN A 111 53.49 -35.16 -41.73
N VAL A 112 52.92 -35.82 -40.71
CA VAL A 112 51.66 -35.42 -40.07
C VAL A 112 51.80 -34.11 -39.29
N ASP A 113 53.00 -33.80 -38.80
CA ASP A 113 53.23 -32.69 -37.88
C ASP A 113 53.66 -31.38 -38.57
N ASN A 114 54.26 -31.45 -39.78
CA ASN A 114 54.64 -30.25 -40.54
C ASN A 114 54.71 -30.55 -42.05
N PRO A 115 53.64 -30.29 -42.83
CA PRO A 115 53.55 -30.68 -44.25
C PRO A 115 54.61 -30.04 -45.15
N SER A 116 55.20 -28.92 -44.73
CA SER A 116 56.23 -28.19 -45.48
C SER A 116 57.64 -28.76 -45.34
N ASP A 117 57.85 -29.70 -44.39
CA ASP A 117 59.13 -30.39 -44.13
C ASP A 117 59.07 -31.87 -44.54
N ALA A 118 58.26 -32.20 -45.55
CA ALA A 118 58.16 -33.56 -46.07
C ALA A 118 59.40 -33.93 -46.89
N ASP A 119 60.18 -34.89 -46.39
CA ASP A 119 61.31 -35.45 -47.15
C ASP A 119 60.81 -36.14 -48.41
N THR A 120 61.35 -35.74 -49.57
CA THR A 120 61.06 -36.34 -50.87
C THR A 120 62.28 -37.08 -51.38
N VAL A 121 62.12 -38.37 -51.65
CA VAL A 121 63.14 -39.19 -52.30
C VAL A 121 62.82 -39.33 -53.78
N VAL A 122 63.87 -39.19 -54.60
CA VAL A 122 63.79 -39.37 -56.05
C VAL A 122 64.39 -40.73 -56.37
N LEU A 123 63.62 -41.57 -57.05
CA LEU A 123 64.06 -42.90 -57.44
C LEU A 123 64.70 -42.90 -58.83
N ASN A 124 65.23 -44.07 -59.23
CA ASN A 124 65.88 -44.24 -60.52
C ASN A 124 64.96 -43.93 -61.71
N GLU A 125 65.58 -43.42 -62.78
CA GLU A 125 64.92 -43.21 -64.07
C GLU A 125 64.62 -44.53 -64.77
N PHE A 126 63.50 -44.57 -65.50
CA PHE A 126 63.08 -45.65 -66.39
C PHE A 126 62.68 -45.09 -67.76
N THR A 127 62.72 -45.92 -68.80
CA THR A 127 62.35 -45.50 -70.17
C THR A 127 61.32 -46.42 -70.80
N PHE A 128 60.44 -45.87 -71.65
CA PHE A 128 59.52 -46.63 -72.50
C PHE A 128 59.23 -45.87 -73.81
N ASP A 129 58.78 -46.56 -74.84
CA ASP A 129 58.48 -45.96 -76.15
C ASP A 129 56.98 -45.82 -76.41
N VAL A 130 56.58 -44.76 -77.13
CA VAL A 130 55.21 -44.54 -77.58
C VAL A 130 55.13 -44.63 -79.09
N ALA A 131 54.52 -45.69 -79.60
CA ALA A 131 54.31 -45.91 -81.03
C ALA A 131 53.00 -45.29 -81.53
N ASP A 132 52.99 -44.82 -82.78
CA ASP A 132 51.76 -44.41 -83.45
C ASP A 132 50.91 -45.65 -83.76
N SER A 133 49.65 -45.63 -83.34
CA SER A 133 48.69 -46.68 -83.65
C SER A 133 48.39 -46.67 -85.16
N LYS A 134 48.39 -47.86 -85.78
CA LYS A 134 48.16 -48.02 -87.23
C LYS A 134 46.80 -47.47 -87.70
N ILE A 135 45.86 -47.19 -86.80
CA ILE A 135 44.51 -46.71 -87.13
C ILE A 135 44.48 -45.24 -87.56
N ASN A 136 45.48 -44.41 -87.20
CA ASN A 136 45.59 -43.01 -87.64
C ASN A 136 45.93 -42.86 -89.14
N LYS A 137 46.24 -43.98 -89.83
CA LYS A 137 46.57 -44.00 -91.26
C LYS A 137 45.41 -44.52 -92.14
N ILE A 138 44.16 -44.56 -91.66
CA ILE A 138 43.01 -45.15 -92.39
C ILE A 138 41.98 -44.10 -92.86
N ASN A 139 41.53 -44.28 -94.11
CA ASN A 139 40.68 -43.42 -94.95
C ASN A 139 39.16 -43.50 -94.66
N GLY A 140 38.45 -42.37 -94.84
CA GLY A 140 37.04 -42.28 -95.29
C GLY A 140 35.91 -42.58 -94.30
N ALA A 141 35.89 -43.76 -93.67
CA ALA A 141 34.70 -44.26 -92.95
C ALA A 141 34.47 -43.58 -91.59
N THR A 142 35.51 -43.12 -90.89
CA THR A 142 35.41 -42.51 -89.55
C THR A 142 34.78 -41.11 -89.56
N LYS A 143 34.88 -40.34 -90.66
CA LYS A 143 34.21 -39.04 -90.81
C LYS A 143 32.68 -39.15 -90.73
N ILE A 144 32.11 -40.29 -91.16
CA ILE A 144 30.66 -40.55 -91.08
C ILE A 144 30.22 -40.81 -89.64
N SER A 145 31.07 -41.40 -88.79
CA SER A 145 30.77 -41.59 -87.35
C SER A 145 30.72 -40.27 -86.58
N TYR A 146 31.66 -39.36 -86.84
CA TYR A 146 31.64 -38.01 -86.25
C TYR A 146 30.41 -37.21 -86.67
N ILE A 147 30.00 -37.30 -87.95
CA ILE A 147 28.77 -36.65 -88.43
C ILE A 147 27.53 -37.19 -87.68
N ARG A 148 27.46 -38.49 -87.38
CA ARG A 148 26.36 -39.07 -86.57
C ARG A 148 26.35 -38.57 -85.13
N MET A 149 27.51 -38.45 -84.48
CA MET A 149 27.60 -37.88 -83.13
C MET A 149 27.16 -36.42 -83.08
N PHE A 150 27.51 -35.62 -84.09
CA PHE A 150 27.05 -34.23 -84.21
C PHE A 150 25.54 -34.13 -84.43
N ASP A 151 24.96 -35.06 -85.19
CA ASP A 151 23.51 -35.10 -85.43
C ASP A 151 22.73 -35.52 -84.17
N GLU A 152 23.27 -36.49 -83.40
CA GLU A 152 22.73 -36.85 -82.08
C GLU A 152 22.82 -35.71 -81.06
N LEU A 153 23.94 -34.97 -81.04
CA LEU A 153 24.08 -33.77 -80.20
C LEU A 153 23.06 -32.69 -80.57
N ARG A 154 22.87 -32.45 -81.88
CA ARG A 154 21.87 -31.50 -82.38
C ARG A 154 20.46 -31.90 -81.98
N LYS A 155 20.14 -33.20 -82.04
CA LYS A 155 18.85 -33.74 -81.58
C LYS A 155 18.63 -33.51 -80.09
N HIS A 156 19.64 -33.79 -79.25
CA HIS A 156 19.57 -33.56 -77.82
C HIS A 156 19.40 -32.08 -77.44
N ILE A 157 20.06 -31.17 -78.16
CA ILE A 157 19.88 -29.73 -77.96
C ILE A 157 18.44 -29.32 -78.29
N GLY A 158 17.88 -29.80 -79.40
CA GLY A 158 16.49 -29.50 -79.78
C GLY A 158 15.45 -30.06 -78.80
N GLU A 159 15.66 -31.28 -78.28
CA GLU A 159 14.78 -31.85 -77.24
C GLU A 159 14.83 -31.03 -75.94
N ARG A 160 16.02 -30.52 -75.58
CA ARG A 160 16.21 -29.73 -74.36
C ARG A 160 15.66 -28.30 -74.49
N GLU A 161 15.75 -27.70 -75.67
CA GLU A 161 15.08 -26.42 -75.99
C GLU A 161 13.57 -26.55 -75.83
N LYS A 162 13.00 -27.66 -76.31
CA LYS A 162 11.56 -27.93 -76.19
C LYS A 162 11.11 -28.11 -74.73
N ASP A 163 11.86 -28.85 -73.92
CA ASP A 163 11.59 -29.01 -72.48
C ASP A 163 11.69 -27.68 -71.71
N ILE A 164 12.64 -26.81 -72.09
CA ILE A 164 12.76 -25.45 -71.52
C ILE A 164 11.53 -24.61 -71.90
N GLN A 165 11.09 -24.66 -73.15
CA GLN A 165 9.93 -23.89 -73.60
C GLN A 165 8.65 -24.34 -72.88
N GLU A 166 8.41 -25.66 -72.76
CA GLU A 166 7.25 -26.18 -72.02
C GLU A 166 7.29 -25.79 -70.53
N LYS A 167 8.47 -25.71 -69.90
CA LYS A 167 8.62 -25.23 -68.51
C LYS A 167 8.38 -23.73 -68.37
N LEU A 168 8.81 -22.93 -69.35
CA LEU A 168 8.55 -21.48 -69.39
C LEU A 168 7.06 -21.18 -69.59
N ASP A 169 6.39 -21.92 -70.47
CA ASP A 169 4.95 -21.78 -70.72
C ASP A 169 4.12 -22.11 -69.46
N ASN A 170 4.58 -23.09 -68.65
CA ASN A 170 3.96 -23.43 -67.36
C ASN A 170 4.28 -22.44 -66.23
N MET A 171 5.26 -21.54 -66.40
CA MET A 171 5.67 -20.58 -65.35
C MET A 171 4.61 -19.50 -65.09
N GLU A 172 3.87 -19.10 -66.12
CA GLU A 172 2.72 -18.19 -66.03
C GLU A 172 1.63 -18.75 -65.07
N ASP A 173 1.42 -20.08 -65.10
CA ASP A 173 0.46 -20.77 -64.23
C ASP A 173 0.94 -20.81 -62.76
N TYR A 174 2.26 -20.94 -62.53
CA TYR A 174 2.84 -20.84 -61.19
C TYR A 174 2.67 -19.44 -60.59
N ILE A 175 2.90 -18.37 -61.39
CA ILE A 175 2.66 -16.99 -60.93
C ILE A 175 1.18 -16.80 -60.56
N THR A 176 0.27 -17.25 -61.43
CA THR A 176 -1.19 -17.18 -61.18
C THR A 176 -1.59 -17.92 -59.89
N LYS A 177 -1.03 -19.11 -59.64
CA LYS A 177 -1.26 -19.87 -58.39
C LYS A 177 -0.74 -19.14 -57.15
N VAL A 178 0.41 -18.49 -57.25
CA VAL A 178 0.99 -17.71 -56.14
C VAL A 178 0.13 -16.48 -55.85
N GLU A 179 -0.32 -15.74 -56.87
CA GLU A 179 -1.22 -14.60 -56.69
C GLU A 179 -2.56 -15.02 -56.07
N ALA A 180 -3.16 -16.10 -56.56
CA ALA A 180 -4.40 -16.65 -56.03
C ALA A 180 -4.25 -17.06 -54.55
N LYS A 181 -3.18 -17.79 -54.21
CA LYS A 181 -2.90 -18.21 -52.82
C LYS A 181 -2.58 -17.02 -51.91
N THR A 182 -1.93 -15.99 -52.44
CA THR A 182 -1.65 -14.75 -51.70
C THR A 182 -2.96 -13.99 -51.42
N ALA A 183 -3.84 -13.86 -52.41
CA ALA A 183 -5.15 -13.24 -52.25
C ALA A 183 -6.04 -14.01 -51.26
N GLU A 184 -6.04 -15.34 -51.32
CA GLU A 184 -6.70 -16.20 -50.34
C GLU A 184 -6.16 -15.96 -48.93
N GLY A 185 -4.84 -15.93 -48.77
CA GLY A 185 -4.17 -15.69 -47.48
C GLY A 185 -4.52 -14.31 -46.90
N VAL A 186 -4.47 -13.25 -47.71
CA VAL A 186 -4.86 -11.89 -47.30
C VAL A 186 -6.33 -11.85 -46.87
N LYS A 187 -7.21 -12.52 -47.62
CA LYS A 187 -8.65 -12.60 -47.29
C LYS A 187 -8.90 -13.35 -45.99
N GLU A 188 -8.16 -14.42 -45.73
CA GLU A 188 -8.25 -15.18 -44.48
C GLU A 188 -7.77 -14.34 -43.29
N ILE A 189 -6.65 -13.62 -43.44
CA ILE A 189 -6.12 -12.71 -42.41
C ILE A 189 -7.12 -11.60 -42.09
N ASP A 190 -7.67 -10.94 -43.11
CA ASP A 190 -8.67 -9.86 -42.94
C ASP A 190 -9.94 -10.38 -42.24
N THR A 191 -10.39 -11.59 -42.61
CA THR A 191 -11.54 -12.22 -41.96
C THR A 191 -11.26 -12.53 -40.49
N LYS A 192 -10.09 -13.12 -40.18
CA LYS A 192 -9.67 -13.40 -38.81
C LYS A 192 -9.56 -12.12 -37.99
N TYR A 193 -8.98 -11.06 -38.56
CA TYR A 193 -8.88 -9.75 -37.92
C TYR A 193 -10.25 -9.15 -37.59
N LYS A 194 -11.18 -9.12 -38.56
CA LYS A 194 -12.54 -8.62 -38.37
C LYS A 194 -13.30 -9.39 -37.28
N ASN A 195 -13.18 -10.73 -37.28
CA ASN A 195 -13.82 -11.57 -36.28
C ASN A 195 -13.24 -11.35 -34.88
N ALA A 196 -11.91 -11.22 -34.77
CA ALA A 196 -11.24 -10.91 -33.50
C ALA A 196 -11.66 -9.53 -32.97
N TYR A 197 -11.69 -8.52 -33.84
CA TYR A 197 -12.13 -7.17 -33.48
C TYR A 197 -13.60 -7.15 -33.01
N ALA A 198 -14.50 -7.80 -33.74
CA ALA A 198 -15.91 -7.90 -33.37
C ALA A 198 -16.10 -8.61 -32.01
N SER A 199 -15.34 -9.68 -31.77
CA SER A 199 -15.38 -10.43 -30.51
C SER A 199 -14.88 -9.59 -29.34
N LEU A 200 -13.75 -8.90 -29.51
CA LEU A 200 -13.18 -8.01 -28.49
C LEU A 200 -14.10 -6.81 -28.20
N SER A 201 -14.68 -6.21 -29.23
CA SER A 201 -15.63 -5.10 -29.08
C SER A 201 -16.88 -5.54 -28.32
N LYS A 202 -17.46 -6.69 -28.68
CA LYS A 202 -18.61 -7.27 -27.97
C LYS A 202 -18.27 -7.63 -26.52
N LEU A 203 -17.08 -8.18 -26.26
CA LEU A 203 -16.60 -8.47 -24.91
C LEU A 203 -16.48 -7.17 -24.09
N GLY A 204 -15.90 -6.11 -24.68
CA GLY A 204 -15.80 -4.80 -24.06
C GLY A 204 -17.17 -4.23 -23.67
N GLN A 205 -18.14 -4.24 -24.59
CA GLN A 205 -19.51 -3.77 -24.34
C GLN A 205 -20.23 -4.61 -23.27
N THR A 206 -20.03 -5.92 -23.28
CA THR A 206 -20.62 -6.84 -22.30
C THR A 206 -20.04 -6.58 -20.91
N ASN A 207 -18.72 -6.47 -20.81
CA ASN A 207 -18.03 -6.18 -19.55
C ASN A 207 -18.45 -4.81 -19.00
N GLU A 208 -18.54 -3.77 -19.85
CA GLU A 208 -18.99 -2.45 -19.43
C GLU A 208 -20.42 -2.49 -18.86
N LYS A 209 -21.32 -3.22 -19.53
CA LYS A 209 -22.70 -3.42 -19.05
C LYS A 209 -22.73 -4.14 -17.71
N GLU A 210 -22.05 -5.28 -17.58
CA GLU A 210 -22.02 -6.08 -16.35
C GLU A 210 -21.42 -5.32 -15.18
N ILE A 211 -20.34 -4.56 -15.41
CA ILE A 211 -19.72 -3.69 -14.40
C ILE A 211 -20.70 -2.61 -13.95
N ASN A 212 -21.39 -1.96 -14.89
CA ASN A 212 -22.36 -0.91 -14.57
C ASN A 212 -23.58 -1.47 -13.82
N GLU A 213 -24.07 -2.65 -14.19
CA GLU A 213 -25.17 -3.33 -13.48
C GLU A 213 -24.76 -3.71 -12.06
N ALA A 214 -23.57 -4.29 -11.88
CA ALA A 214 -23.02 -4.63 -10.57
C ALA A 214 -22.81 -3.38 -9.69
N LEU A 215 -22.28 -2.30 -10.27
CA LEU A 215 -22.08 -1.03 -9.56
C LEU A 215 -23.41 -0.43 -9.11
N ASN A 216 -24.42 -0.40 -9.98
CA ASN A 216 -25.74 0.13 -9.66
C ASN A 216 -26.45 -0.71 -8.57
N ALA A 217 -26.32 -2.03 -8.63
CA ALA A 217 -26.85 -2.92 -7.60
C ALA A 217 -26.18 -2.69 -6.24
N ALA A 218 -24.84 -2.53 -6.22
CA ALA A 218 -24.09 -2.23 -5.00
C ALA A 218 -24.48 -0.87 -4.41
N LEU A 219 -24.59 0.18 -5.24
CA LEU A 219 -25.03 1.53 -4.81
C LEU A 219 -26.46 1.51 -4.25
N SER A 220 -27.38 0.78 -4.89
CA SER A 220 -28.74 0.62 -4.40
C SER A 220 -28.78 -0.05 -3.02
N THR A 221 -28.02 -1.13 -2.85
CA THR A 221 -27.92 -1.87 -1.59
C THR A 221 -27.34 -0.99 -0.48
N LEU A 222 -26.29 -0.22 -0.78
CA LEU A 222 -25.67 0.70 0.16
C LEU A 222 -26.64 1.80 0.60
N ASN A 223 -27.37 2.41 -0.34
CA ASN A 223 -28.35 3.46 -0.06
C ASN A 223 -29.50 2.93 0.80
N ASN A 224 -30.05 1.76 0.48
CA ASN A 224 -31.13 1.15 1.24
C ASN A 224 -30.68 0.83 2.67
N THR A 225 -29.51 0.19 2.82
CA THR A 225 -28.95 -0.15 4.15
C THR A 225 -28.69 1.10 4.98
N THR A 226 -28.13 2.15 4.35
CA THR A 226 -27.85 3.43 5.01
C THR A 226 -29.14 4.08 5.50
N ASN A 227 -30.16 4.16 4.64
CA ASN A 227 -31.46 4.73 4.98
C ASN A 227 -32.16 3.94 6.10
N ASP A 228 -32.12 2.61 6.04
CA ASP A 228 -32.69 1.74 7.08
C ASP A 228 -31.99 1.95 8.42
N ASN A 229 -30.67 2.07 8.44
CA ASN A 229 -29.90 2.35 9.65
C ASN A 229 -30.25 3.73 10.22
N TYR A 230 -30.34 4.77 9.38
CA TYR A 230 -30.79 6.10 9.80
C TYR A 230 -32.19 6.06 10.42
N ARG A 231 -33.13 5.33 9.82
CA ARG A 231 -34.49 5.16 10.35
C ARG A 231 -34.46 4.46 11.71
N LYS A 232 -33.74 3.34 11.84
CA LYS A 232 -33.61 2.60 13.10
C LYS A 232 -33.04 3.47 14.21
N VAL A 233 -31.94 4.19 13.96
CA VAL A 233 -31.33 5.09 14.95
C VAL A 233 -32.29 6.20 15.35
N ARG A 234 -32.96 6.82 14.37
CA ARG A 234 -33.95 7.87 14.63
C ARG A 234 -35.13 7.36 15.46
N ASP A 235 -35.65 6.18 15.14
CA ASP A 235 -36.79 5.59 15.82
C ASP A 235 -36.44 5.22 17.27
N ILE A 236 -35.26 4.62 17.49
CA ILE A 236 -34.73 4.32 18.83
C ILE A 236 -34.55 5.61 19.64
N GLY A 237 -33.94 6.64 19.05
CA GLY A 237 -33.73 7.93 19.71
C GLY A 237 -35.04 8.63 20.05
N THR A 238 -36.01 8.60 19.13
CA THR A 238 -37.34 9.18 19.35
C THR A 238 -38.09 8.45 20.46
N LYS A 239 -37.99 7.12 20.51
CA LYS A 239 -38.58 6.32 21.59
C LYS A 239 -37.96 6.68 22.94
N HIS A 240 -36.64 6.67 23.06
CA HIS A 240 -35.95 7.05 24.31
C HIS A 240 -36.33 8.46 24.79
N LEU A 241 -36.44 9.43 23.87
CA LEU A 241 -36.87 10.78 24.23
C LEU A 241 -38.31 10.83 24.76
N ARG A 242 -39.21 10.01 24.21
CA ARG A 242 -40.58 9.88 24.75
C ARG A 242 -40.56 9.26 26.14
N ASP A 243 -39.81 8.17 26.32
CA ASP A 243 -39.70 7.46 27.59
C ASP A 243 -39.12 8.37 28.69
N ILE A 244 -38.04 9.11 28.39
CA ILE A 244 -37.45 10.11 29.31
C ILE A 244 -38.45 11.21 29.67
N ARG A 245 -39.23 11.71 28.71
CA ARG A 245 -40.23 12.75 28.97
C ARG A 245 -41.35 12.21 29.86
N ALA A 246 -41.81 10.98 29.62
CA ALA A 246 -42.83 10.34 30.45
C ALA A 246 -42.32 10.15 31.89
N GLU A 247 -41.10 9.64 32.06
CA GLU A 247 -40.48 9.49 33.37
C GLU A 247 -40.29 10.83 34.09
N LYS A 248 -39.84 11.87 33.37
CA LYS A 248 -39.77 13.22 33.92
C LYS A 248 -41.14 13.67 34.47
N THR A 249 -42.20 13.51 33.70
CA THR A 249 -43.56 13.87 34.13
C THR A 249 -44.01 13.04 35.34
N ASN A 250 -43.69 11.74 35.38
CA ASN A 250 -43.97 10.89 36.54
C ASN A 250 -43.25 11.39 37.82
N ILE A 251 -41.96 11.73 37.70
CA ILE A 251 -41.16 12.29 38.80
C ILE A 251 -41.75 13.62 39.27
N GLU A 252 -42.09 14.53 38.35
CA GLU A 252 -42.70 15.82 38.67
C GLU A 252 -44.03 15.63 39.43
N ASN A 253 -44.88 14.72 38.97
CA ASN A 253 -46.14 14.38 39.63
C ASN A 253 -45.91 13.80 41.04
N LEU A 254 -44.93 12.91 41.20
CA LEU A 254 -44.60 12.31 42.49
C LEU A 254 -44.10 13.36 43.48
N LEU A 255 -43.17 14.22 43.07
CA LEU A 255 -42.64 15.30 43.90
C LEU A 255 -43.74 16.24 44.37
N ASN A 256 -44.63 16.64 43.47
CA ASN A 256 -45.78 17.49 43.79
C ASN A 256 -46.74 16.80 44.76
N SER A 257 -47.07 15.52 44.53
CA SER A 257 -47.99 14.76 45.41
C SER A 257 -47.46 14.58 46.84
N LYS A 258 -46.14 14.58 47.01
CA LYS A 258 -45.45 14.44 48.28
C LYS A 258 -45.13 15.78 48.96
N GLY A 259 -45.52 16.90 48.35
CA GLY A 259 -45.27 18.24 48.89
C GLY A 259 -43.80 18.68 48.85
N PHE A 260 -42.96 18.04 48.02
CA PHE A 260 -41.60 18.54 47.81
C PHE A 260 -41.67 19.88 47.08
N VAL A 261 -40.98 20.86 47.64
CA VAL A 261 -40.79 22.17 47.02
C VAL A 261 -39.36 22.31 46.52
N ARG A 262 -39.13 23.27 45.63
CA ARG A 262 -37.77 23.62 45.22
C ARG A 262 -37.01 24.21 46.41
N HIS A 263 -35.69 24.06 46.39
CA HIS A 263 -34.81 24.63 47.42
C HIS A 263 -35.03 26.15 47.59
N GLU A 264 -35.15 26.88 46.47
CA GLU A 264 -35.42 28.32 46.47
C GLU A 264 -36.73 28.67 47.20
N THR A 265 -37.79 27.88 46.98
CA THR A 265 -39.08 28.04 47.67
C THR A 265 -38.94 27.78 49.16
N LEU A 266 -38.21 26.73 49.56
CA LEU A 266 -37.96 26.43 50.96
C LEU A 266 -37.19 27.57 51.66
N VAL A 267 -36.18 28.13 50.98
CA VAL A 267 -35.39 29.26 51.50
C VAL A 267 -36.25 30.50 51.67
N ALA A 268 -37.11 30.82 50.69
CA ALA A 268 -38.06 31.93 50.78
C ALA A 268 -39.00 31.75 51.98
N LEU A 269 -39.69 30.60 52.08
CA LEU A 269 -40.58 30.29 53.20
C LEU A 269 -39.87 30.35 54.56
N SER A 270 -38.63 29.85 54.64
CA SER A 270 -37.84 29.92 55.87
C SER A 270 -37.47 31.36 56.23
N THR A 271 -37.25 32.22 55.25
CA THR A 271 -36.92 33.63 55.47
C THR A 271 -38.15 34.39 55.96
N ASP A 272 -39.30 34.18 55.32
CA ASP A 272 -40.57 34.76 55.71
C ASP A 272 -40.98 34.33 57.13
N LEU A 273 -40.77 33.05 57.47
CA LEU A 273 -41.02 32.54 58.82
C LEU A 273 -40.11 33.22 59.86
N LYS A 274 -38.81 33.36 59.57
CA LYS A 274 -37.88 34.05 60.47
C LYS A 274 -38.30 35.50 60.71
N GLN A 275 -38.71 36.20 59.64
CA GLN A 275 -39.22 37.56 59.77
C GLN A 275 -40.49 37.60 60.63
N SER A 276 -41.44 36.71 60.37
CA SER A 276 -42.70 36.63 61.14
C SER A 276 -42.45 36.35 62.63
N VAL A 277 -41.50 35.46 62.96
CA VAL A 277 -41.12 35.17 64.34
C VAL A 277 -40.47 36.39 65.01
N ASN A 278 -39.61 37.10 64.28
CA ASN A 278 -38.99 38.33 64.80
C ASN A 278 -40.03 39.41 65.10
N GLU A 279 -41.04 39.59 64.23
CA GLU A 279 -42.13 40.54 64.46
C GLU A 279 -43.00 40.20 65.68
N LEU A 280 -43.14 38.91 66.01
CA LEU A 280 -43.94 38.45 67.16
C LEU A 280 -43.17 38.46 68.50
N THR A 281 -41.85 38.59 68.48
CA THR A 281 -41.03 38.53 69.70
C THR A 281 -40.94 39.93 70.32
N PRO A 282 -41.48 40.17 71.54
CA PRO A 282 -41.45 41.50 72.13
C PRO A 282 -40.04 41.93 72.52
N GLU A 283 -39.66 43.15 72.19
CA GLU A 283 -38.46 43.80 72.71
C GLU A 283 -38.72 44.27 74.14
N VAL A 284 -38.00 43.71 75.11
CA VAL A 284 -38.11 44.07 76.52
C VAL A 284 -36.86 44.84 76.93
N SER A 285 -37.02 46.07 77.41
CA SER A 285 -35.90 46.81 78.00
C SER A 285 -35.56 46.26 79.39
N ASP A 286 -34.33 46.49 79.83
CA ASP A 286 -33.98 46.37 81.23
C ASP A 286 -34.79 47.35 82.10
N TRP A 287 -34.78 47.15 83.41
CA TRP A 287 -35.30 48.12 84.36
C TRP A 287 -34.37 49.33 84.44
N ILE A 288 -34.86 50.49 84.01
CA ILE A 288 -34.15 51.76 84.04
C ILE A 288 -34.59 52.53 85.28
N THR A 289 -33.68 52.80 86.20
CA THR A 289 -33.97 53.56 87.42
C THR A 289 -34.19 55.03 87.11
N TYR A 290 -35.09 55.68 87.86
CA TYR A 290 -35.33 57.13 87.75
C TYR A 290 -35.25 57.82 89.11
N ASP A 291 -35.08 59.13 89.09
CA ASP A 291 -35.06 59.99 90.28
C ASP A 291 -36.43 60.60 90.56
N LEU A 292 -36.65 60.98 91.82
CA LEU A 292 -37.86 61.70 92.22
C LEU A 292 -37.59 63.21 92.29
N ASN A 293 -38.63 63.99 92.03
CA ASN A 293 -38.61 65.45 92.02
C ASN A 293 -38.98 66.02 93.40
N GLY A 294 -38.53 67.25 93.65
CA GLY A 294 -38.89 68.01 94.86
C GLY A 294 -38.36 67.36 96.13
N ASP A 295 -39.20 67.35 97.17
CA ASP A 295 -38.82 66.82 98.49
C ASP A 295 -39.00 65.29 98.62
N ALA A 296 -39.64 64.67 97.62
CA ALA A 296 -39.92 63.24 97.61
C ALA A 296 -38.64 62.41 97.75
N LYS A 297 -38.67 61.36 98.57
CA LYS A 297 -37.53 60.45 98.73
C LYS A 297 -37.87 59.07 98.19
N LYS A 298 -36.88 58.46 97.52
CA LYS A 298 -37.03 57.18 96.84
C LYS A 298 -36.40 56.02 97.59
N ASP A 299 -36.87 54.82 97.28
CA ASP A 299 -36.18 53.55 97.48
C ASP A 299 -35.90 53.18 98.94
N LYS A 300 -36.69 53.66 99.90
CA LYS A 300 -36.49 53.34 101.33
C LYS A 300 -37.30 52.16 101.82
N HIS A 301 -38.49 51.93 101.26
CA HIS A 301 -39.41 50.93 101.80
C HIS A 301 -39.10 49.53 101.29
N TYR A 302 -39.32 48.54 102.16
CA TYR A 302 -39.09 47.12 101.90
C TYR A 302 -37.63 46.75 101.54
N LYS A 303 -36.65 47.51 102.04
CA LYS A 303 -35.22 47.27 101.80
C LYS A 303 -34.50 46.41 102.84
N ALA A 304 -35.19 45.96 103.90
CA ALA A 304 -34.56 45.07 104.86
C ALA A 304 -34.29 43.68 104.26
N LYS A 305 -33.32 42.96 104.83
CA LYS A 305 -32.97 41.60 104.39
C LYS A 305 -34.21 40.69 104.37
N GLY A 306 -34.47 40.06 103.23
CA GLY A 306 -35.62 39.16 103.02
C GLY A 306 -36.89 39.84 102.52
N GLN A 307 -36.95 41.19 102.43
CA GLN A 307 -38.12 41.91 101.91
C GLN A 307 -38.12 42.09 100.39
N ASN A 308 -36.95 41.98 99.74
CA ASN A 308 -36.79 42.05 98.28
C ASN A 308 -37.47 43.26 97.61
N GLY A 309 -37.45 44.43 98.25
CA GLY A 309 -38.09 45.62 97.72
C GLY A 309 -37.38 46.20 96.48
N PHE A 310 -38.15 46.70 95.52
CA PHE A 310 -37.61 47.27 94.27
C PHE A 310 -37.30 48.77 94.39
N ASN A 311 -36.47 49.28 93.47
CA ASN A 311 -36.22 50.71 93.30
C ASN A 311 -37.27 51.33 92.36
N CYS A 312 -37.42 52.64 92.42
CA CYS A 312 -38.09 53.46 91.41
C CYS A 312 -37.41 53.24 90.06
N ALA A 313 -38.11 52.52 89.19
CA ALA A 313 -37.61 52.13 87.88
C ALA A 313 -38.78 51.93 86.91
N TYR A 314 -38.51 52.09 85.62
CA TYR A 314 -39.45 51.73 84.57
C TYR A 314 -38.81 50.75 83.60
N LYS A 315 -39.63 50.03 82.84
CA LYS A 315 -39.20 49.29 81.65
C LYS A 315 -40.26 49.38 80.58
N THR A 316 -39.85 49.25 79.33
CA THR A 316 -40.74 49.21 78.18
C THR A 316 -40.73 47.82 77.57
N ILE A 317 -41.90 47.32 77.20
CA ILE A 317 -42.07 46.12 76.40
C ILE A 317 -42.73 46.57 75.10
N LYS A 318 -42.07 46.36 73.97
CA LYS A 318 -42.60 46.69 72.65
C LYS A 318 -42.87 45.41 71.90
N SER A 319 -44.12 45.16 71.56
CA SER A 319 -44.52 44.12 70.64
C SER A 319 -45.06 44.79 69.36
N ARG A 320 -45.36 43.98 68.33
CA ARG A 320 -46.02 44.46 67.12
C ARG A 320 -47.37 45.13 67.42
N ASP A 321 -48.13 44.55 68.35
CA ASP A 321 -49.54 44.92 68.56
C ASP A 321 -49.77 45.83 69.78
N TYR A 322 -48.77 45.98 70.64
CA TYR A 322 -48.90 46.78 71.85
C TYR A 322 -47.56 47.28 72.36
N LYS A 323 -47.61 48.36 73.14
CA LYS A 323 -46.49 48.84 73.94
C LYS A 323 -46.89 48.88 75.40
N MET A 324 -46.07 48.32 76.27
CA MET A 324 -46.30 48.34 77.71
C MET A 324 -45.20 49.14 78.39
N VAL A 325 -45.59 49.96 79.35
CA VAL A 325 -44.67 50.66 80.25
C VAL A 325 -44.96 50.18 81.67
N SER A 326 -44.05 49.39 82.23
CA SER A 326 -44.12 49.02 83.63
C SER A 326 -43.38 50.04 84.46
N VAL A 327 -44.02 50.56 85.51
CA VAL A 327 -43.44 51.56 86.43
C VAL A 327 -43.50 51.02 87.85
N ARG A 328 -42.36 51.03 88.52
CA ARG A 328 -42.18 50.74 89.94
C ARG A 328 -42.01 52.02 90.70
N VAL A 329 -42.79 52.20 91.76
CA VAL A 329 -42.72 53.38 92.63
C VAL A 329 -42.50 52.93 94.07
N ASN A 330 -41.50 53.51 94.71
CA ASN A 330 -41.16 53.35 96.12
C ASN A 330 -40.80 54.74 96.66
N ALA A 331 -41.80 55.49 97.11
CA ALA A 331 -41.66 56.92 97.39
C ALA A 331 -42.36 57.35 98.68
N ASP A 332 -41.77 58.31 99.38
CA ASP A 332 -42.31 58.99 100.56
C ASP A 332 -42.10 60.51 100.47
N THR A 333 -42.57 61.26 101.49
CA THR A 333 -42.28 62.70 101.63
C THR A 333 -42.72 63.56 100.43
N PHE A 334 -43.96 63.39 99.96
CA PHE A 334 -44.55 64.20 98.88
C PHE A 334 -45.99 64.61 99.23
N LYS A 335 -46.55 65.59 98.52
CA LYS A 335 -47.94 66.04 98.68
C LYS A 335 -48.84 65.46 97.59
N SER A 336 -50.10 65.21 97.93
CA SER A 336 -51.10 64.79 96.94
C SER A 336 -51.24 65.85 95.84
N GLY A 337 -51.11 65.42 94.58
CA GLY A 337 -51.12 66.29 93.39
C GLY A 337 -49.74 66.56 92.81
N ASP A 338 -48.65 66.19 93.50
CA ASP A 338 -47.28 66.46 93.05
C ASP A 338 -46.89 65.65 91.81
N VAL A 339 -46.09 66.27 90.93
CA VAL A 339 -45.30 65.57 89.91
C VAL A 339 -44.06 65.00 90.60
N ILE A 340 -44.09 63.72 90.95
CA ILE A 340 -43.02 63.09 91.75
C ILE A 340 -41.84 62.62 90.93
N ALA A 341 -41.96 62.47 89.60
CA ALA A 341 -40.86 62.09 88.72
C ALA A 341 -41.08 62.55 87.29
N LYS A 342 -39.99 62.62 86.51
CA LYS A 342 -40.00 62.84 85.07
C LYS A 342 -39.40 61.63 84.36
N LEU A 343 -40.25 60.80 83.76
CA LEU A 343 -39.85 59.73 82.85
C LEU A 343 -39.57 60.31 81.44
N PRO A 344 -38.96 59.55 80.51
CA PRO A 344 -38.74 60.04 79.15
C PRO A 344 -40.03 60.55 78.50
N GLU A 345 -39.92 61.68 77.80
CA GLU A 345 -41.05 62.25 77.06
C GLU A 345 -41.55 61.25 76.00
N ASN A 346 -42.87 61.17 75.83
CA ASN A 346 -43.56 60.21 74.97
C ASN A 346 -43.28 58.73 75.30
N ILE A 347 -42.83 58.43 76.53
CA ILE A 347 -42.76 57.05 77.01
C ILE A 347 -44.15 56.40 77.01
N VAL A 348 -45.20 57.18 77.19
CA VAL A 348 -46.59 56.88 76.82
C VAL A 348 -47.10 57.93 75.85
N THR A 349 -48.00 57.53 74.96
CA THR A 349 -48.71 58.32 73.95
C THR A 349 -49.99 58.93 74.49
N HIS A 350 -50.65 58.28 75.45
CA HIS A 350 -51.87 58.75 76.11
C HIS A 350 -51.66 58.85 77.62
N THR A 351 -52.44 59.70 78.29
CA THR A 351 -52.41 59.78 79.76
C THR A 351 -52.98 58.50 80.35
N HIS A 352 -52.20 57.81 81.18
CA HIS A 352 -52.64 56.62 81.89
C HIS A 352 -52.77 56.87 83.38
N THR A 353 -53.75 56.21 83.99
CA THR A 353 -53.94 56.21 85.45
C THR A 353 -53.89 54.79 85.98
N ALA A 354 -53.19 54.58 87.08
CA ALA A 354 -53.17 53.32 87.81
C ALA A 354 -53.25 53.54 89.32
N PHE A 355 -53.72 52.53 90.04
CA PHE A 355 -53.83 52.58 91.50
C PHE A 355 -52.72 51.76 92.13
N ILE A 356 -52.00 52.35 93.07
CA ILE A 356 -50.97 51.68 93.86
C ILE A 356 -51.27 51.81 95.35
N ARG A 357 -50.62 50.97 96.15
CA ARG A 357 -50.75 51.00 97.60
C ARG A 357 -50.15 52.30 98.17
N ALA A 358 -50.89 52.92 99.08
CA ALA A 358 -50.43 53.96 99.98
C ALA A 358 -50.50 53.45 101.42
N VAL A 359 -49.57 53.91 102.26
CA VAL A 359 -49.53 53.68 103.70
C VAL A 359 -49.56 55.04 104.38
N PRO A 360 -50.35 55.24 105.46
CA PRO A 360 -51.19 54.28 106.17
C PRO A 360 -52.45 53.88 105.38
N GLN A 361 -53.09 52.78 105.78
CA GLN A 361 -54.28 52.24 105.09
C GLN A 361 -55.43 53.25 104.97
N LYS A 362 -55.53 54.20 105.92
CA LYS A 362 -56.56 55.26 105.92
C LYS A 362 -56.42 56.26 104.78
N ALA A 363 -55.27 56.32 104.11
CA ALA A 363 -55.05 57.10 102.89
C ALA A 363 -55.76 56.50 101.65
N TYR A 364 -56.30 55.27 101.76
CA TYR A 364 -57.09 54.55 100.75
C TYR A 364 -56.40 54.35 99.39
N GLY A 365 -55.06 54.33 99.37
CA GLY A 365 -54.27 54.11 98.15
C GLY A 365 -53.92 55.40 97.41
N ALA A 366 -53.14 55.27 96.35
CA ALA A 366 -52.71 56.39 95.51
C ALA A 366 -52.98 56.12 94.03
N GLN A 367 -53.40 57.15 93.32
CA GLN A 367 -53.48 57.17 91.86
C GLN A 367 -52.17 57.70 91.28
N LEU A 368 -51.48 56.86 90.52
CA LEU A 368 -50.40 57.28 89.64
C LEU A 368 -50.97 57.71 88.31
N VAL A 369 -50.62 58.91 87.85
CA VAL A 369 -50.98 59.41 86.53
C VAL A 369 -49.70 59.66 85.76
N LEU A 370 -49.49 58.91 84.67
CA LEU A 370 -48.35 59.09 83.77
C LEU A 370 -48.86 59.79 82.50
N GLU A 371 -48.32 60.98 82.23
CA GLU A 371 -48.70 61.81 81.09
C GLU A 371 -47.69 61.67 79.93
N PRO A 372 -48.09 61.98 78.67
CA PRO A 372 -47.18 61.95 77.52
C PRO A 372 -45.97 62.87 77.66
N SER A 373 -46.06 63.92 78.48
CA SER A 373 -44.90 64.76 78.84
C SER A 373 -43.81 64.00 79.59
N GLY A 374 -44.09 62.78 80.07
CA GLY A 374 -43.25 62.02 80.99
C GLY A 374 -43.48 62.35 82.47
N ASP A 375 -44.39 63.28 82.78
CA ASP A 375 -44.71 63.61 84.17
C ASP A 375 -45.44 62.46 84.86
N LEU A 376 -44.88 61.97 85.97
CA LEU A 376 -45.51 61.00 86.85
C LEU A 376 -46.09 61.74 88.07
N LYS A 377 -47.41 61.90 88.07
CA LYS A 377 -48.17 62.56 89.15
C LYS A 377 -48.74 61.55 90.12
N VAL A 378 -48.87 61.95 91.39
CA VAL A 378 -49.51 61.11 92.41
C VAL A 378 -50.63 61.84 93.11
N TRP A 379 -51.81 61.24 93.15
CA TRP A 379 -52.95 61.69 93.92
C TRP A 379 -53.26 60.69 95.02
N ILE A 380 -53.29 61.13 96.27
CA ILE A 380 -53.69 60.30 97.40
C ILE A 380 -55.22 60.29 97.47
N THR A 381 -55.81 59.10 97.62
CA THR A 381 -57.27 58.92 97.57
C THR A 381 -57.98 59.64 98.72
N ASN A 382 -57.37 59.64 99.91
CA ASN A 382 -57.84 60.41 101.07
C ASN A 382 -56.72 61.35 101.57
N PRO A 383 -56.57 62.55 100.98
CA PRO A 383 -55.46 63.45 101.29
C PRO A 383 -55.51 64.01 102.72
N GLY A 384 -56.66 63.96 103.40
CA GLY A 384 -56.78 64.35 104.81
C GLY A 384 -56.07 63.40 105.79
N GLU A 385 -55.75 62.17 105.35
CA GLU A 385 -55.03 61.16 106.11
C GLU A 385 -53.60 60.96 105.55
N TRP A 386 -53.03 61.99 104.92
CA TRP A 386 -51.71 61.95 104.30
C TRP A 386 -50.80 63.08 104.78
N GLU A 387 -49.66 62.70 105.37
CA GLU A 387 -48.60 63.62 105.75
C GLU A 387 -47.37 63.43 104.86
N ALA A 388 -46.67 64.52 104.53
CA ALA A 388 -45.46 64.46 103.71
C ALA A 388 -44.24 64.08 104.57
N ASP A 389 -44.19 62.83 105.04
CA ASP A 389 -43.11 62.28 105.85
C ASP A 389 -42.71 60.84 105.44
N ALA A 390 -41.78 60.23 106.17
CA ALA A 390 -41.28 58.88 105.88
C ALA A 390 -42.18 57.74 106.40
N SER A 391 -43.19 58.04 107.22
CA SER A 391 -44.18 57.05 107.69
C SER A 391 -45.33 56.87 106.69
N HIS A 392 -45.54 57.87 105.83
CA HIS A 392 -46.50 57.88 104.73
C HIS A 392 -45.81 57.63 103.39
N TYR A 393 -46.08 56.48 102.78
CA TYR A 393 -45.38 56.09 101.56
C TYR A 393 -46.26 55.35 100.57
N ILE A 394 -45.85 55.40 99.31
CA ILE A 394 -46.42 54.61 98.23
C ILE A 394 -45.43 53.54 97.78
N TYR A 395 -45.95 52.34 97.54
CA TYR A 395 -45.14 51.21 97.09
C TYR A 395 -45.95 50.32 96.15
N GLY A 396 -45.53 50.20 94.90
CA GLY A 396 -46.22 49.37 93.92
C GLY A 396 -45.53 49.31 92.56
N GLU A 397 -45.82 48.24 91.83
CA GLU A 397 -45.52 48.11 90.40
C GLU A 397 -46.84 48.19 89.65
N THR A 398 -46.91 49.01 88.62
CA THR A 398 -48.05 49.09 87.71
C THR A 398 -47.58 48.94 86.27
N CYS A 399 -48.50 48.55 85.40
CA CYS A 399 -48.26 48.48 83.97
C CYS A 399 -49.30 49.28 83.20
N PHE A 400 -48.83 50.16 82.33
CA PHE A 400 -49.63 50.89 81.37
C PHE A 400 -49.52 50.18 80.03
N ILE A 401 -50.65 49.92 79.37
CA ILE A 401 -50.73 49.22 78.08
C ILE A 401 -51.23 50.22 77.04
N GLU A 402 -50.53 50.30 75.92
CA GLU A 402 -50.84 51.12 74.74
C GLU A 402 -51.12 50.26 73.52
#